data_AF-C0XGA7-F1
#
_entry.id   AF-C0XGA7-F1
#
_cell.length_a   1.000
_cell.length_b   1.000
_cell.length_c   1.000
_cell.angle_alpha   90.00
_cell.angle_beta   90.00
_cell.angle_gamma   90.00
#
_symmetry.space_group_name_H-M   'P 1'
#
loop_
_entity.id
_entity.type
_entity.pdbx_description
1 polymer ?
#
loop_
_entity_poly.entity_id
_entity_poly.type
_entity_poly.pdbx_seq_one_letter_code
_entity_poly.pdbx_strand_id
1 'polypeptide(L)' 'TAVAWFVLGPDPKLTYALVNAVAVLIIACPCAMGLATPMSIMVGTGRAAQLGVLFRKSEALQQLRDAKVVAFDKTGTLT' A
#
# COMPACT_ATOMS: atom_id res chain seq x y z
N THR A 1 -16.03 -6.57 -19.48
CA THR A 1 -15.54 -7.46 -20.56
C THR A 1 -16.38 -8.72 -20.72
N ALA A 2 -16.77 -9.41 -19.63
CA ALA A 2 -17.60 -10.63 -19.70
C ALA A 2 -18.94 -10.47 -20.46
N VAL A 3 -19.71 -9.41 -20.19
CA VAL A 3 -20.98 -9.13 -20.88
C VAL A 3 -20.79 -8.85 -22.37
N ALA A 4 -19.70 -8.17 -22.75
CA ALA A 4 -19.39 -7.92 -24.16
C ALA A 4 -19.03 -9.21 -24.92
N TRP A 5 -18.26 -10.11 -24.30
CA TRP A 5 -17.92 -11.42 -24.89
C TRP A 5 -19.08 -12.41 -24.89
N PHE A 6 -20.04 -12.27 -23.97
CA PHE A 6 -21.27 -13.07 -23.97
C PHE A 6 -22.22 -12.68 -25.11
N VAL A 7 -22.25 -11.39 -25.50
CA VAL A 7 -23.14 -10.86 -26.55
C VAL A 7 -22.50 -10.91 -27.96
N LEU A 8 -21.21 -10.62 -28.08
CA LEU A 8 -20.50 -10.47 -29.37
C LEU A 8 -19.48 -11.60 -29.66
N GLY A 9 -19.30 -12.55 -28.75
CA GLY A 9 -18.30 -13.62 -28.90
C GLY A 9 -18.70 -14.70 -29.92
N PRO A 10 -17.72 -15.34 -30.59
CA PRO A 10 -17.96 -16.52 -31.43
C PRO A 10 -18.40 -17.73 -30.59
N ASP A 11 -19.20 -18.62 -31.16
CA ASP A 11 -19.60 -19.87 -30.49
C ASP A 11 -18.38 -20.76 -30.20
N PRO A 12 -18.15 -21.25 -28.97
CA PRO A 12 -18.99 -21.19 -27.76
C PRO A 12 -18.78 -19.94 -26.86
N LYS A 13 -19.83 -19.12 -26.73
CA LYS A 13 -19.84 -17.81 -26.04
C LYS A 13 -19.60 -17.89 -24.52
N LEU A 14 -20.14 -18.92 -23.87
CA LEU A 14 -20.05 -19.12 -22.42
C LEU A 14 -18.61 -19.34 -21.94
N THR A 15 -17.86 -20.19 -22.65
CA THR A 15 -16.44 -20.46 -22.35
C THR A 15 -15.58 -19.21 -22.55
N TYR A 16 -15.79 -18.48 -23.65
CA TYR A 16 -15.05 -17.24 -23.92
C TYR A 16 -15.33 -16.14 -22.89
N ALA A 17 -16.58 -15.99 -22.44
CA ALA A 17 -16.94 -15.01 -21.41
C ALA A 17 -16.32 -15.34 -20.05
N LEU A 18 -16.33 -16.62 -19.64
CA LEU A 18 -15.74 -17.09 -18.38
C LEU A 18 -14.21 -16.89 -18.33
N VAL A 19 -13.51 -17.28 -19.41
CA VAL A 19 -12.04 -17.14 -19.48
C VAL A 19 -11.63 -15.67 -19.38
N ASN A 20 -12.29 -14.78 -20.13
CA ASN A 20 -12.00 -13.35 -20.07
C ASN A 20 -12.37 -12.72 -18.72
N ALA A 21 -13.43 -13.19 -18.04
CA ALA A 21 -13.78 -12.72 -16.70
C ALA A 21 -12.70 -13.08 -15.68
N VAL A 22 -12.22 -14.33 -15.70
CA VAL A 22 -11.17 -14.82 -14.79
C VAL A 22 -9.84 -14.11 -15.06
N ALA A 23 -9.47 -13.90 -16.33
CA ALA A 23 -8.25 -13.18 -16.70
C ALA A 23 -8.21 -11.75 -16.13
N VAL A 24 -9.34 -11.03 -16.15
CA VAL A 24 -9.43 -9.67 -15.58
C VAL A 24 -9.25 -9.69 -14.07
N LEU A 25 -9.83 -10.68 -13.37
CA LEU A 25 -9.64 -10.84 -11.92
C LEU A 25 -8.17 -11.13 -11.56
N ILE A 26 -7.49 -11.96 -12.34
CA ILE A 26 -6.07 -12.29 -12.14
C ILE A 26 -5.20 -11.04 -12.33
N ILE A 27 -5.43 -10.27 -13.40
CA ILE A 27 -4.66 -9.05 -13.70
C ILE A 27 -4.96 -7.95 -12.67
N ALA A 28 -6.17 -7.91 -12.11
CA ALA A 28 -6.55 -6.93 -11.10
C ALA A 28 -5.89 -7.17 -9.73
N CYS A 29 -5.24 -8.31 -9.51
CA CYS A 29 -4.67 -8.64 -8.20
C CYS A 29 -3.49 -7.71 -7.87
N PRO A 30 -3.57 -6.90 -6.78
CA PRO A 30 -2.59 -5.85 -6.50
C PRO A 30 -1.38 -6.39 -5.72
N CYS A 31 -0.66 -7.37 -6.29
CA CYS A 31 0.39 -8.12 -5.59
C CYS A 31 1.48 -7.24 -4.93
N ALA A 32 1.80 -6.08 -5.53
CA ALA A 32 2.79 -5.15 -5.01
C ALA A 32 2.27 -4.22 -3.90
N MET A 33 0.95 -4.02 -3.81
CA MET A 33 0.36 -3.04 -2.89
C MET A 33 0.57 -3.42 -1.42
N GLY A 34 0.56 -4.72 -1.10
CA GLY A 34 0.82 -5.21 0.26
C GLY A 34 2.25 -4.98 0.75
N LEU A 35 3.22 -4.88 -0.17
CA LEU A 35 4.63 -4.67 0.14
C LEU A 35 5.06 -3.20 0.06
N ALA A 36 4.34 -2.36 -0.69
CA ALA A 36 4.70 -0.96 -0.89
C ALA A 36 4.84 -0.20 0.43
N THR A 37 3.89 -0.38 1.36
CA THR A 37 3.88 0.29 2.67
C THR A 37 5.02 -0.16 3.59
N PRO A 38 5.21 -1.46 3.89
CA PRO A 38 6.28 -1.89 4.79
C PRO A 38 7.68 -1.58 4.24
N MET A 39 7.90 -1.66 2.92
CA MET A 39 9.19 -1.28 2.32
C MET A 39 9.49 0.21 2.52
N SER A 40 8.50 1.07 2.28
CA SER A 40 8.65 2.52 2.47
C SER A 40 8.94 2.86 3.95
N ILE A 41 8.27 2.20 4.89
CA ILE A 41 8.51 2.40 6.32
C ILE A 41 9.89 1.90 6.72
N MET A 42 10.30 0.71 6.28
CA MET A 42 11.59 0.12 6.64
C MET A 42 12.77 0.96 6.17
N VAL A 43 12.74 1.44 4.92
CA VAL A 43 13.79 2.33 4.41
C VAL A 43 13.74 3.69 5.10
N GLY A 44 12.53 4.24 5.33
CA GLY A 44 12.34 5.51 6.02
C GLY A 44 12.86 5.51 7.46
N THR A 45 12.52 4.48 8.25
CA THR A 45 13.01 4.34 9.62
C THR A 45 14.51 4.03 9.67
N GLY A 46 15.03 3.25 8.72
CA GLY A 46 16.47 3.02 8.57
C GLY A 46 17.24 4.32 8.31
N ARG A 47 16.72 5.19 7.44
CA ARG A 47 17.31 6.52 7.22
C ARG A 47 17.20 7.42 8.44
N ALA A 48 16.07 7.41 9.14
CA ALA A 48 15.90 8.18 10.37
C ALA A 48 16.87 7.76 11.48
N ALA A 49 17.16 6.46 11.60
CA ALA A 49 18.13 5.95 12.55
C ALA A 49 19.56 6.47 12.30
N GLN A 50 19.94 6.66 11.02
CA GLN A 50 21.21 7.31 10.66
C GLN A 50 21.29 8.77 11.10
N LEU A 51 20.14 9.42 11.33
CA LEU A 51 20.03 10.80 11.82
C LEU A 51 19.83 10.85 13.35
N GLY A 52 19.94 9.72 14.06
CA GLY A 52 19.73 9.65 15.51
C GLY A 52 18.26 9.64 15.94
N VAL A 53 17.32 9.48 15.01
CA VAL A 53 15.87 9.42 15.31
C VAL A 53 15.40 7.97 15.25
N LEU A 54 15.06 7.40 16.41
CA LEU A 54 14.65 6.00 16.52
C LEU A 54 13.12 5.88 16.63
N PHE A 55 12.51 5.21 15.64
CA PHE A 55 11.09 4.88 15.66
C PHE A 55 10.87 3.47 16.22
N ARG A 56 10.20 3.37 17.37
CA ARG A 56 9.87 2.06 18.00
C ARG A 56 8.67 1.36 17.36
N LYS A 57 7.78 2.12 16.72
CA LYS A 57 6.56 1.64 16.06
C LYS A 57 6.48 2.21 14.66
N SER A 58 6.10 1.39 13.69
CA SER A 58 5.92 1.78 12.28
C SER A 58 4.84 2.87 12.10
N GLU A 59 3.80 2.84 12.93
CA GLU A 59 2.68 3.77 12.86
C GLU A 59 3.10 5.18 13.29
N ALA A 60 4.13 5.31 14.14
CA ALA A 60 4.62 6.59 14.60
C ALA A 60 5.17 7.45 13.45
N LEU A 61 5.84 6.85 12.47
CA LEU A 61 6.32 7.56 11.28
C LEU A 61 5.16 8.10 10.43
N GLN A 62 4.07 7.32 10.31
CA GLN A 62 2.88 7.73 9.56
C GLN A 62 2.10 8.83 10.28
N GLN A 63 1.91 8.71 11.60
CA GLN A 63 1.21 9.71 12.41
C GLN A 63 2.00 11.02 12.51
N LEU A 64 3.34 10.95 12.53
CA LEU A 64 4.20 12.12 12.57
C LEU A 64 3.99 13.03 11.35
N ARG A 65 3.64 12.46 10.17
CA ARG A 65 3.31 13.24 8.97
C ARG A 65 2.21 14.26 9.22
N ASP A 66 1.21 13.89 10.01
CA ASP A 66 0.00 14.69 10.22
C ASP A 66 0.07 15.50 11.54
N ALA A 67 1.21 15.44 12.25
CA ALA A 67 1.43 16.18 13.50
C ALA A 67 1.58 17.68 13.22
N LYS A 68 0.76 18.50 13.90
CA LYS A 68 0.76 19.97 13.74
C LYS A 68 1.37 20.72 14.91
N VAL A 69 1.40 20.09 16.08
CA VAL A 69 1.84 20.69 17.33
C VAL A 69 2.85 19.75 17.95
N VAL A 70 3.99 20.30 18.36
CA VAL A 70 5.01 19.59 19.12
C VAL A 70 5.11 20.29 20.47
N ALA A 71 4.73 19.58 21.53
CA ALA A 71 4.89 20.03 22.90
C ALA A 71 6.16 19.38 23.48
N PHE A 72 7.06 20.21 23.97
CA PHE A 72 8.29 19.75 24.62
C PHE A 72 8.11 19.78 26.13
N ASP A 73 8.60 18.76 26.81
CA ASP A 73 8.82 18.84 28.25
C ASP A 73 10.02 19.77 28.51
N LYS A 74 9.99 20.51 29.61
CA LYS A 74 11.11 21.42 29.94
C LYS A 74 12.29 20.62 30.48
N THR A 75 12.06 19.86 31.55
CA THR A 75 13.10 19.22 32.34
C THR A 75 13.60 17.96 31.64
N GLY A 76 14.88 17.92 31.26
CA GLY A 76 15.50 16.77 30.61
C GLY A 76 15.22 16.63 29.11
N THR A 77 14.50 17.59 28.50
CA THR A 77 14.38 17.69 27.03
C THR A 77 14.91 19.02 26.50
N LEU A 78 14.43 20.17 27.00
CA LEU A 78 14.96 21.49 26.61
C LEU A 78 16.17 21.90 27.46
N THR A 79 16.10 21.61 28.76
CA THR A 79 17.11 21.91 29.77
C THR A 79 17.15 20.80 30.81
#